data_AF-A0A8J1J2Q0-F1
#
_entry.id   AF-A0A8J1J2Q0-F1
#
_cell.length_a   1.000
_cell.length_b   1.000
_cell.length_c   1.000
_cell.angle_alpha   90.00
_cell.angle_beta   90.00
_cell.angle_gamma   90.00
#
_symmetry.space_group_name_H-M   'P 1'
#
loop_
_entity.id
_entity.type
_entity.pdbx_description
1 polymer ?
#
loop_
_entity_poly.entity_id
_entity_poly.type
_entity_poly.pdbx_seq_one_letter_code
_entity_poly.pdbx_strand_id
1 'polypeptide(L)'
;MDAIFTDRRRFPYVYRMVPNERYLYKALIQLLKHFGWTWVGILIADIESDYRKRQLIEQITSNGMCVEFAYELDWKKLEAKIGLDTAIIRTTARVIIISVSRDMLMGVLPFIHGHSSLRRIWILSGTSFSTGSLQLRLTEILNGSLAFLNSESKIDGFHDFLLNATPNHYPDDPFIYMIWFIWFSCITPQMKNKAMNMSDVSNVEDYELDTCLGNETLASVPDFRQLDLRVPYSVYKAVYLLAQALHVLLSEKTSHGAPTEKARLERELNPWKVSYCFQLPGSRSRAFCVFLLCLHYMGEQIYCNPGSGQR
;
A
#
# COMPACT_ATOMS: atom_id res chain seq x y z
N MET A 1 2.61 -7.73 2.49
CA MET A 1 2.75 -7.32 3.90
C MET A 1 3.05 -8.54 4.73
N ASP A 2 4.14 -8.48 5.49
CA ASP A 2 4.88 -9.65 5.94
C ASP A 2 4.18 -10.51 6.99
N ALA A 3 4.48 -11.81 6.93
CA ALA A 3 3.99 -12.78 7.89
C ALA A 3 4.55 -12.54 9.32
N ILE A 4 5.61 -11.75 9.48
CA ILE A 4 6.24 -11.46 10.77
C ILE A 4 5.30 -10.74 11.74
N PHE A 5 4.42 -9.88 11.24
CA PHE A 5 3.42 -9.14 12.03
C PHE A 5 2.28 -10.03 12.58
N THR A 6 2.32 -11.33 12.32
CA THR A 6 1.37 -12.29 12.91
C THR A 6 1.79 -12.81 14.27
N ASP A 7 3.07 -12.65 14.64
CA ASP A 7 3.55 -13.06 15.95
C ASP A 7 3.06 -12.08 17.02
N ARG A 8 2.01 -12.48 17.76
CA ARG A 8 1.42 -11.70 18.85
C ARG A 8 2.33 -11.54 20.06
N ARG A 9 3.38 -12.36 20.21
CA ARG A 9 4.36 -12.19 21.28
C ARG A 9 5.29 -11.04 20.97
N ARG A 10 5.71 -10.91 19.71
CA ARG A 10 6.57 -9.82 19.23
C ARG A 10 5.78 -8.54 18.94
N PHE A 11 4.57 -8.69 18.41
CA PHE A 11 3.72 -7.59 17.96
C PHE A 11 2.30 -7.70 18.55
N PRO A 12 2.15 -7.56 19.89
CA PRO A 12 0.86 -7.75 20.56
C PRO A 12 -0.21 -6.74 20.13
N TYR A 13 0.22 -5.52 19.78
CA TYR A 13 -0.66 -4.41 19.42
C TYR A 13 -0.79 -4.16 17.91
N VAL A 14 -0.18 -5.01 17.08
CA VAL A 14 -0.24 -4.85 15.62
C VAL A 14 -1.40 -5.67 15.07
N TYR A 15 -2.22 -5.03 14.24
CA TYR A 15 -3.29 -5.70 13.54
C TYR A 15 -3.12 -5.40 12.01
N ARG A 16 -3.98 -5.89 11.10
CA ARG A 16 -3.97 -5.69 9.62
C ARG A 16 -5.34 -5.87 8.93
N MET A 17 -5.72 -4.97 8.03
CA MET A 17 -6.98 -5.08 7.24
C MET A 17 -6.82 -5.84 5.91
N VAL A 18 -5.57 -6.20 5.62
CA VAL A 18 -5.17 -6.91 4.41
C VAL A 18 -4.91 -8.37 4.77
N PRO A 19 -5.31 -9.33 3.93
CA PRO A 19 -5.07 -10.75 4.17
C PRO A 19 -3.58 -11.07 4.34
N ASN A 20 -3.32 -12.16 5.07
CA ASN A 20 -1.97 -12.71 5.16
C ASN A 20 -1.46 -13.11 3.78
N GLU A 21 -0.22 -12.78 3.47
CA GLU A 21 0.45 -13.25 2.25
C GLU A 21 0.51 -14.78 2.15
N ARG A 22 0.45 -15.51 3.28
CA ARG A 22 0.31 -16.97 3.25
C ARG A 22 -0.92 -17.44 2.46
N TYR A 23 -2.02 -16.68 2.49
CA TYR A 23 -3.21 -17.02 1.70
C TYR A 23 -3.01 -16.70 0.22
N LEU A 24 -2.27 -15.62 -0.09
CA LEU A 24 -1.84 -15.30 -1.46
C LEU A 24 -1.03 -16.45 -2.04
N TYR A 25 -0.04 -16.97 -1.31
CA TYR A 25 0.78 -18.09 -1.77
C TYR A 25 -0.06 -19.35 -1.98
N LYS A 26 -0.96 -19.69 -1.06
CA LYS A 26 -1.87 -20.84 -1.26
C LYS A 26 -2.73 -20.70 -2.51
N ALA A 27 -3.30 -19.51 -2.74
CA ALA A 27 -4.10 -19.23 -3.92
C ALA A 27 -3.26 -19.29 -5.21
N LEU A 28 -2.03 -18.76 -5.18
CA LEU A 28 -1.07 -18.87 -6.28
C LEU A 28 -0.77 -20.33 -6.62
N ILE A 29 -0.46 -21.16 -5.62
CA ILE A 29 -0.18 -22.59 -5.85
C ILE A 29 -1.39 -23.29 -6.46
N GLN A 30 -2.61 -23.00 -5.99
CA GLN A 30 -3.83 -23.57 -6.56
C GLN A 30 -4.04 -23.11 -8.02
N LEU A 31 -3.78 -21.84 -8.31
CA LEU A 31 -3.85 -21.29 -9.66
C LEU A 31 -2.86 -21.99 -10.60
N LEU A 32 -1.59 -22.11 -10.19
CA LEU A 32 -0.55 -22.79 -10.99
C LEU A 32 -0.93 -24.25 -11.27
N LYS A 33 -1.43 -24.96 -10.24
CA LYS A 33 -1.90 -26.35 -10.40
C LYS A 33 -3.10 -26.47 -11.33
N HIS A 34 -4.05 -25.54 -11.25
CA HIS A 34 -5.25 -25.54 -12.09
C HIS A 34 -4.92 -25.49 -13.59
N PHE A 35 -3.94 -24.65 -13.96
CA PHE A 35 -3.49 -24.51 -15.34
C PHE A 35 -2.35 -25.46 -15.74
N GLY A 36 -1.88 -26.32 -14.82
CA GLY A 36 -0.75 -27.22 -15.05
C GLY A 36 0.57 -26.49 -15.28
N TRP A 37 0.73 -25.27 -14.78
CA TRP A 37 1.96 -24.50 -14.91
C TRP A 37 2.99 -24.94 -13.88
N THR A 38 3.99 -25.70 -14.34
CA THR A 38 5.02 -26.27 -13.48
C THR A 38 6.37 -25.56 -13.54
N TRP A 39 6.53 -24.59 -14.46
CA TRP A 39 7.79 -23.89 -14.71
C TRP A 39 7.57 -22.39 -14.73
N VAL A 40 8.06 -21.69 -13.69
CA VAL A 40 7.75 -20.27 -13.44
C VAL A 40 9.01 -19.43 -13.20
N GLY A 41 8.92 -18.15 -13.56
CA GLY A 41 9.87 -17.11 -13.15
C GLY A 41 9.30 -16.23 -12.05
N ILE A 42 10.16 -15.58 -11.26
CA ILE A 42 9.75 -14.67 -10.19
C ILE A 42 10.48 -13.33 -10.34
N LEU A 43 9.73 -12.23 -10.26
CA LEU A 43 10.22 -10.86 -10.09
C LEU A 43 9.74 -10.35 -8.74
N ILE A 44 10.67 -9.97 -7.86
CA ILE A 44 10.37 -9.49 -6.51
C ILE A 44 11.17 -8.24 -6.16
N ALA A 45 10.59 -7.35 -5.37
CA ALA A 45 11.28 -6.18 -4.81
C ALA A 45 10.80 -5.93 -3.40
N ASP A 46 11.72 -5.94 -2.43
CA ASP A 46 11.44 -5.54 -1.05
C ASP A 46 12.76 -5.27 -0.30
N ILE A 47 12.72 -4.46 0.76
CA ILE A 47 13.85 -4.24 1.69
C ILE A 47 14.11 -5.53 2.51
N GLU A 48 13.08 -6.37 2.68
CA GLU A 48 13.14 -7.72 3.29
C GLU A 48 13.03 -8.85 2.24
N SER A 49 13.36 -8.56 0.98
CA SER A 49 13.19 -9.41 -0.21
C SER A 49 13.61 -10.86 0.00
N ASP A 50 14.71 -11.09 0.71
CA ASP A 50 15.32 -12.41 0.85
C ASP A 50 14.44 -13.39 1.62
N TYR A 51 13.69 -12.96 2.63
CA TYR A 51 12.79 -13.86 3.36
C TYR A 51 11.57 -14.21 2.51
N ARG A 52 10.91 -13.20 1.93
CA ARG A 52 9.71 -13.39 1.09
C ARG A 52 10.01 -14.22 -0.15
N LYS A 53 11.13 -13.93 -0.82
CA LYS A 53 11.64 -14.67 -1.98
C LYS A 53 11.86 -16.14 -1.63
N ARG A 54 12.58 -16.43 -0.54
CA ARG A 54 12.81 -17.80 -0.07
C ARG A 54 11.51 -18.52 0.25
N GLN A 55 10.60 -17.87 0.98
CA GLN A 55 9.32 -18.48 1.34
C GLN A 55 8.48 -18.79 0.10
N LEU A 56 8.42 -17.88 -0.88
CA LEU A 56 7.68 -18.11 -2.12
C LEU A 56 8.28 -19.26 -2.95
N ILE A 57 9.61 -19.28 -3.11
CA ILE A 57 10.32 -20.36 -3.80
C ILE A 57 10.02 -21.70 -3.12
N GLU A 58 10.13 -21.77 -1.79
CA GLU A 58 9.84 -22.97 -1.01
C GLU A 58 8.39 -23.44 -1.18
N GLN A 59 7.42 -22.52 -1.17
CA GLN A 59 6.01 -22.87 -1.42
C GLN A 59 5.80 -23.45 -2.83
N ILE A 60 6.48 -22.93 -3.85
CA ILE A 60 6.38 -23.43 -5.23
C ILE A 60 7.04 -24.81 -5.35
N THR A 61 8.27 -24.95 -4.86
CA THR A 61 9.05 -26.20 -5.00
C THR A 61 8.50 -27.34 -4.15
N SER A 62 8.03 -27.07 -2.93
CA SER A 62 7.35 -28.08 -2.09
C SER A 62 6.03 -28.58 -2.70
N ASN A 63 5.48 -27.88 -3.69
CA ASN A 63 4.28 -28.27 -4.41
C ASN A 63 4.55 -28.90 -5.79
N GLY A 64 5.79 -29.31 -6.07
CA GLY A 64 6.16 -30.07 -7.27
C GLY A 64 6.36 -29.22 -8.53
N MET A 65 6.63 -27.92 -8.36
CA MET A 65 6.87 -26.98 -9.46
C MET A 65 8.29 -26.41 -9.35
N CYS A 66 8.82 -25.88 -10.45
CA CYS A 66 10.18 -25.37 -10.53
C CYS A 66 10.19 -23.86 -10.75
N VAL A 67 11.16 -23.21 -10.10
CA VAL A 67 11.47 -21.79 -10.30
C VAL A 67 12.72 -21.71 -11.16
N GLU A 68 12.60 -21.24 -12.39
CA GLU A 68 13.73 -21.11 -13.32
C GLU A 68 14.65 -19.97 -12.92
N PHE A 69 14.05 -18.86 -12.51
CA PHE A 69 14.77 -17.71 -12.00
C PHE A 69 13.92 -16.98 -10.96
N ALA A 70 14.59 -16.40 -9.98
CA ALA A 70 14.01 -15.45 -9.05
C ALA A 70 14.88 -14.20 -9.05
N TYR A 71 14.41 -13.17 -9.75
CA TYR A 71 15.12 -11.92 -9.91
C TYR A 71 14.64 -10.90 -8.89
N GLU A 72 15.59 -10.27 -8.22
CA GLU A 72 15.33 -9.22 -7.24
C GLU A 72 15.60 -7.85 -7.85
N LEU A 73 14.58 -7.00 -7.88
CA LEU A 73 14.69 -5.65 -8.40
C LEU A 73 15.18 -4.71 -7.30
N ASP A 74 16.39 -4.19 -7.48
CA ASP A 74 16.94 -3.10 -6.68
C ASP A 74 17.03 -1.84 -7.55
N TRP A 75 16.02 -0.96 -7.46
CA TRP A 75 15.93 0.21 -8.35
C TRP A 75 17.10 1.20 -8.18
N LYS A 76 17.80 1.14 -7.04
CA LYS A 76 18.96 2.00 -6.74
C LYS A 76 20.21 1.57 -7.52
N LYS A 77 20.24 0.34 -8.05
CA LYS A 77 21.39 -0.21 -8.77
C LYS A 77 21.10 -0.28 -10.27
N LEU A 78 21.89 0.42 -11.07
CA LEU A 78 21.81 0.40 -12.53
C LEU A 78 22.02 -1.03 -13.09
N GLU A 79 22.89 -1.82 -12.46
CA GLU A 79 23.15 -3.23 -12.82
C GLU A 79 21.90 -4.12 -12.69
N ALA A 80 21.00 -3.80 -11.77
CA ALA A 80 19.74 -4.51 -11.59
C ALA A 80 18.77 -4.30 -12.78
N LYS A 81 18.99 -3.27 -13.59
CA LYS A 81 18.20 -3.04 -14.83
C LYS A 81 18.71 -3.92 -15.97
N ILE A 82 20.03 -4.01 -16.15
CA ILE A 82 20.65 -4.82 -17.23
C ILE A 82 20.44 -6.32 -16.99
N GLY A 83 20.48 -6.76 -15.74
CA GLY A 83 20.25 -8.16 -15.39
C GLY A 83 18.79 -8.62 -15.59
N LEU A 84 17.81 -7.71 -15.45
CA LEU A 84 16.40 -8.01 -15.65
C LEU A 84 16.09 -8.40 -17.10
N ASP A 85 16.58 -7.61 -18.06
CA ASP A 85 16.39 -7.90 -19.49
C ASP A 85 16.98 -9.25 -19.86
N THR A 86 18.18 -9.53 -19.36
CA THR A 86 18.85 -10.81 -19.59
C THR A 86 18.02 -11.97 -19.03
N ALA A 87 17.43 -11.82 -17.84
CA ALA A 87 16.59 -12.84 -17.23
C ALA A 87 15.30 -13.09 -18.05
N ILE A 88 14.62 -12.03 -18.50
CA ILE A 88 13.37 -12.11 -19.26
C ILE A 88 13.56 -12.65 -20.69
N ILE A 89 14.70 -12.33 -21.32
CA ILE A 89 15.03 -12.83 -22.66
C ILE A 89 15.40 -14.31 -22.60
N ARG A 90 16.23 -14.73 -21.64
CA ARG A 90 16.79 -16.09 -21.59
C ARG A 90 15.83 -17.13 -21.01
N THR A 91 14.83 -16.71 -20.22
CA THR A 91 13.91 -17.64 -19.57
C THR A 91 13.04 -18.40 -20.56
N THR A 92 12.86 -19.69 -20.29
CA THR A 92 11.90 -20.56 -20.99
C THR A 92 10.52 -20.56 -20.31
N ALA A 93 10.42 -20.08 -19.07
CA ALA A 93 9.18 -19.94 -18.32
C ALA A 93 8.20 -19.01 -19.01
N ARG A 94 7.02 -19.53 -19.33
CA ARG A 94 5.91 -18.73 -19.89
C ARG A 94 5.19 -17.92 -18.82
N VAL A 95 5.25 -18.37 -17.57
CA VAL A 95 4.57 -17.73 -16.44
C VAL A 95 5.58 -17.00 -15.59
N ILE A 96 5.35 -15.71 -15.36
CA ILE A 96 6.20 -14.86 -14.53
C ILE A 96 5.35 -14.27 -13.41
N ILE A 97 5.75 -14.56 -12.17
CA ILE A 97 5.10 -14.05 -10.97
C ILE A 97 5.75 -12.71 -10.60
N ILE A 98 4.93 -11.66 -10.47
CA ILE A 98 5.37 -10.31 -10.14
C ILE A 98 4.89 -9.95 -8.72
N SER A 99 5.83 -9.72 -7.83
CA SER A 99 5.61 -9.27 -6.45
C SER A 99 6.45 -8.03 -6.15
N VAL A 100 6.12 -6.92 -6.81
CA VAL A 100 6.81 -5.62 -6.69
C VAL A 100 5.79 -4.50 -6.44
N SER A 101 6.22 -3.32 -6.02
CA SER A 101 5.30 -2.16 -5.93
C SER A 101 4.88 -1.67 -7.32
N ARG A 102 3.72 -1.01 -7.41
CA ARG A 102 3.24 -0.38 -8.64
C ARG A 102 4.29 0.53 -9.27
N ASP A 103 4.89 1.43 -8.49
CA ASP A 103 5.85 2.40 -9.03
C ASP A 103 7.11 1.72 -9.55
N MET A 104 7.55 0.66 -8.88
CA MET A 104 8.69 -0.10 -9.35
C MET A 104 8.36 -0.87 -10.63
N LEU A 105 7.16 -1.47 -10.71
CA LEU A 105 6.70 -2.09 -11.95
C LEU A 105 6.71 -1.08 -13.10
N MET A 106 6.19 0.13 -12.87
CA MET A 106 6.19 1.21 -13.87
C MET A 106 7.61 1.57 -14.33
N GLY A 107 8.58 1.58 -13.43
CA GLY A 107 9.98 1.83 -13.77
C GLY A 107 10.62 0.73 -14.64
N VAL A 108 10.18 -0.53 -14.52
CA VAL A 108 10.75 -1.66 -15.28
C VAL A 108 10.00 -2.00 -16.57
N LEU A 109 8.75 -1.55 -16.71
CA LEU A 109 7.92 -1.88 -17.87
C LEU A 109 8.51 -1.50 -19.24
N PRO A 110 9.21 -0.36 -19.42
CA PRO A 110 9.85 -0.03 -20.70
C PRO A 110 10.87 -1.09 -21.15
N PHE A 111 11.58 -1.70 -20.20
CA PHE A 111 12.56 -2.76 -20.44
C PHE A 111 11.87 -4.06 -20.89
N ILE A 112 10.76 -4.40 -20.23
CA ILE A 112 9.91 -5.54 -20.63
C ILE A 112 9.29 -5.33 -22.01
N HIS A 113 8.83 -4.10 -22.31
CA HIS A 113 8.17 -3.77 -23.58
C HIS A 113 9.08 -3.95 -24.79
N GLY A 114 10.37 -3.63 -24.64
CA GLY A 114 11.39 -3.86 -25.68
C GLY A 114 11.49 -5.33 -26.14
N HIS A 115 10.94 -6.26 -25.35
CA HIS A 115 10.94 -7.70 -25.61
C HIS A 115 9.52 -8.27 -25.78
N SER A 116 8.55 -7.43 -26.13
CA SER A 116 7.12 -7.76 -26.31
C SER A 116 6.81 -8.89 -27.33
N SER A 117 7.78 -9.30 -28.15
CA SER A 117 7.67 -10.50 -28.99
C SER A 117 7.55 -11.80 -28.17
N LEU A 118 7.97 -11.79 -26.91
CA LEU A 118 7.84 -12.91 -25.98
C LEU A 118 6.46 -12.86 -25.32
N ARG A 119 5.50 -13.64 -25.84
CA ARG A 119 4.21 -13.83 -25.16
C ARG A 119 4.42 -14.51 -23.81
N ARG A 120 4.29 -13.77 -22.72
CA ARG A 120 4.35 -14.26 -21.33
C ARG A 120 3.01 -14.06 -20.62
N ILE A 121 2.73 -14.91 -19.65
CA ILE A 121 1.59 -14.78 -18.73
C ILE A 121 2.13 -14.19 -17.44
N TRP A 122 1.66 -13.00 -17.10
CA TRP A 122 2.07 -12.30 -15.89
C TRP A 122 1.08 -12.58 -14.77
N ILE A 123 1.57 -12.98 -13.60
CA ILE A 123 0.75 -13.13 -12.39
C ILE A 123 1.13 -12.03 -11.42
N LEU A 124 0.30 -11.00 -11.29
CA LEU A 124 0.54 -9.82 -10.48
C LEU A 124 0.03 -10.00 -9.05
N SER A 125 0.85 -9.58 -8.08
CA SER A 125 0.39 -9.35 -6.72
C SER A 125 -0.51 -8.11 -6.65
N GLY A 126 -1.35 -8.02 -5.60
CA GLY A 126 -2.26 -6.89 -5.44
C GLY A 126 -1.58 -5.52 -5.31
N THR A 127 -0.32 -5.49 -4.86
CA THR A 127 0.49 -4.26 -4.78
C THR A 127 1.12 -3.87 -6.12
N SER A 128 1.21 -4.80 -7.06
CA SER A 128 1.75 -4.58 -8.41
C SER A 128 0.68 -4.12 -9.40
N PHE A 129 -0.60 -4.27 -9.06
CA PHE A 129 -1.71 -3.93 -9.94
C PHE A 129 -2.13 -2.45 -9.85
N SER A 130 -2.59 -1.88 -10.96
CA SER A 130 -3.18 -0.54 -11.04
C SER A 130 -4.44 -0.55 -11.91
N THR A 131 -5.48 0.15 -11.48
CA THR A 131 -6.56 0.64 -12.36
C THR A 131 -6.21 2.01 -12.95
N GLY A 132 -6.98 2.48 -13.93
CA GLY A 132 -6.90 3.87 -14.44
C GLY A 132 -6.03 4.08 -15.68
N SER A 133 -5.58 5.32 -15.90
CA SER A 133 -4.83 5.74 -17.10
C SER A 133 -3.54 4.94 -17.29
N LEU A 134 -2.95 4.50 -16.18
CA LEU A 134 -1.77 3.66 -16.14
C LEU A 134 -2.02 2.29 -16.77
N GLN A 135 -3.22 1.72 -16.69
CA GLN A 135 -3.51 0.42 -17.30
C GLN A 135 -3.57 0.49 -18.83
N LEU A 136 -3.99 1.64 -19.40
CA LEU A 136 -4.02 1.86 -20.86
C LEU A 136 -2.62 1.82 -21.50
N ARG A 137 -1.58 2.23 -20.76
CA ARG A 137 -0.19 2.14 -21.24
C ARG A 137 0.39 0.73 -21.19
N LEU A 138 -0.30 -0.20 -20.52
CA LEU A 138 0.20 -1.53 -20.18
C LEU A 138 -0.58 -2.66 -20.86
N THR A 139 -1.66 -2.33 -21.58
CA THR A 139 -2.55 -3.31 -22.20
C THR A 139 -1.86 -4.23 -23.17
N GLU A 140 -0.79 -3.78 -23.86
CA GLU A 140 -0.05 -4.64 -24.80
C GLU A 140 0.81 -5.68 -24.09
N ILE A 141 1.51 -5.29 -23.02
CA ILE A 141 2.47 -6.16 -22.30
C ILE A 141 1.74 -7.10 -21.34
N LEU A 142 0.76 -6.56 -20.61
CA LEU A 142 0.02 -7.27 -19.57
C LEU A 142 -1.26 -7.93 -20.13
N ASN A 143 -1.41 -8.02 -21.45
CA ASN A 143 -2.55 -8.71 -22.03
C ASN A 143 -2.58 -10.19 -21.60
N GLY A 144 -3.73 -10.66 -21.14
CA GLY A 144 -3.88 -12.02 -20.62
C GLY A 144 -3.19 -12.28 -19.27
N SER A 145 -2.78 -11.22 -18.56
CA SER A 145 -2.27 -11.33 -17.19
C SER A 145 -3.36 -11.62 -16.18
N LEU A 146 -2.96 -12.23 -15.06
CA LEU A 146 -3.81 -12.53 -13.92
C LEU A 146 -3.33 -11.72 -12.72
N ALA A 147 -4.23 -11.23 -11.88
CA ALA A 147 -3.86 -10.46 -10.69
C ALA A 147 -4.62 -10.94 -9.45
N PHE A 148 -3.92 -11.05 -8.32
CA PHE A 148 -4.55 -11.28 -7.03
C PHE A 148 -4.93 -9.95 -6.40
N LEU A 149 -6.21 -9.63 -6.43
CA LEU A 149 -6.73 -8.35 -5.95
C LEU A 149 -7.29 -8.48 -4.54
N ASN A 150 -7.06 -7.45 -3.73
CA ASN A 150 -7.79 -7.30 -2.47
C ASN A 150 -9.24 -6.94 -2.77
N SER A 151 -10.15 -7.27 -1.84
CA SER A 151 -11.55 -6.87 -1.95
C SER A 151 -11.66 -5.35 -2.06
N GLU A 152 -12.25 -4.92 -3.15
CA GLU A 152 -12.66 -3.54 -3.36
C GLU A 152 -14.08 -3.35 -2.84
N SER A 153 -14.38 -2.17 -2.31
CA SER A 153 -15.73 -1.80 -1.92
C SER A 153 -15.86 -0.28 -1.94
N LYS A 154 -17.11 0.18 -2.06
CA LYS A 154 -17.44 1.60 -2.14
C LYS A 154 -17.31 2.23 -0.76
N ILE A 155 -16.77 3.44 -0.73
CA ILE A 155 -16.85 4.34 0.42
C ILE A 155 -17.78 5.48 -0.01
N ASP A 156 -18.98 5.51 0.55
CA ASP A 156 -19.97 6.52 0.17
C ASP A 156 -19.46 7.93 0.50
N GLY A 157 -19.62 8.85 -0.45
CA GLY A 157 -19.16 10.24 -0.36
C GLY A 157 -17.65 10.47 -0.50
N PHE A 158 -16.81 9.41 -0.50
CA PHE A 158 -15.35 9.59 -0.58
C PHE A 158 -14.87 10.10 -1.94
N HIS A 159 -15.50 9.63 -3.02
CA HIS A 159 -15.18 10.09 -4.38
C HIS A 159 -15.51 11.58 -4.53
N ASP A 160 -16.72 11.99 -4.12
CA ASP A 160 -17.14 13.39 -4.14
C ASP A 160 -16.28 14.29 -3.24
N PHE A 161 -15.91 13.78 -2.06
CA PHE A 161 -14.97 14.46 -1.16
C PHE A 161 -13.63 14.74 -1.87
N LEU A 162 -13.03 13.72 -2.50
CA LEU A 162 -11.74 13.88 -3.18
C LEU A 162 -11.83 14.83 -4.36
N LEU A 163 -12.87 14.75 -5.18
CA LEU A 163 -13.01 15.64 -6.35
C LEU A 163 -13.21 17.12 -5.96
N ASN A 164 -13.78 17.39 -4.79
CA ASN A 164 -14.01 18.74 -4.27
C ASN A 164 -12.90 19.23 -3.31
N ALA A 165 -11.89 18.41 -3.04
CA ALA A 165 -10.80 18.77 -2.15
C ALA A 165 -9.85 19.77 -2.83
N THR A 166 -9.81 20.99 -2.29
CA THR A 166 -8.96 22.09 -2.78
C THR A 166 -8.09 22.63 -1.65
N PRO A 167 -6.94 23.24 -1.96
CA PRO A 167 -6.13 24.02 -1.03
C PRO A 167 -6.96 25.04 -0.23
N ASN A 168 -7.97 25.66 -0.86
CA ASN A 168 -8.85 26.65 -0.24
C ASN A 168 -9.82 26.03 0.78
N HIS A 169 -10.38 24.85 0.48
CA HIS A 169 -11.28 24.15 1.40
C HIS A 169 -10.54 23.50 2.57
N TYR A 170 -9.29 23.09 2.36
CA TYR A 170 -8.45 22.40 3.35
C TYR A 170 -7.08 23.08 3.49
N PRO A 171 -7.04 24.33 3.99
CA PRO A 171 -5.80 25.12 4.07
C PRO A 171 -4.78 24.57 5.10
N ASP A 172 -5.22 23.65 5.94
CA ASP A 172 -4.39 22.99 6.95
C ASP A 172 -3.92 21.59 6.60
N ASP A 173 -4.36 21.05 5.46
CA ASP A 173 -4.01 19.71 5.04
C ASP A 173 -2.77 19.70 4.12
N PRO A 174 -1.60 19.24 4.61
CA PRO A 174 -0.38 19.19 3.80
C PRO A 174 -0.46 18.16 2.66
N PHE A 175 -1.33 17.15 2.75
CA PHE A 175 -1.49 16.13 1.72
C PHE A 175 -2.31 16.67 0.54
N ILE A 176 -3.36 17.46 0.80
CA ILE A 176 -4.09 18.16 -0.26
C ILE A 176 -3.14 19.09 -1.02
N TYR A 177 -2.27 19.83 -0.32
CA TYR A 177 -1.26 20.66 -0.98
C TYR A 177 -0.29 19.84 -1.84
N MET A 178 0.23 18.73 -1.31
CA MET A 178 1.14 17.87 -2.04
C MET A 178 0.49 17.29 -3.31
N ILE A 179 -0.77 16.85 -3.21
CA ILE A 179 -1.53 16.32 -4.35
C ILE A 179 -1.67 17.39 -5.44
N TRP A 180 -2.09 18.60 -5.07
CA TRP A 180 -2.26 19.70 -6.02
C TRP A 180 -0.93 20.11 -6.66
N PHE A 181 0.13 20.14 -5.88
CA PHE A 181 1.47 20.44 -6.38
C PHE A 181 1.95 19.39 -7.40
N ILE A 182 1.80 18.10 -7.11
CA ILE A 182 2.23 17.00 -8.00
C ILE A 182 1.48 17.02 -9.33
N TRP A 183 0.18 17.32 -9.32
CA TRP A 183 -0.67 17.18 -10.51
C TRP A 183 -0.78 18.44 -11.38
N PHE A 184 -0.65 19.62 -10.78
CA PHE A 184 -0.79 20.89 -11.51
C PHE A 184 0.51 21.68 -11.61
N SER A 185 1.57 21.25 -10.90
CA SER A 185 2.88 21.92 -10.89
C SER A 185 2.82 23.42 -10.58
N CYS A 186 1.81 23.85 -9.83
CA CYS A 186 1.55 25.24 -9.49
C CYS A 186 1.44 25.43 -7.97
N ILE A 187 1.60 26.67 -7.53
CA ILE A 187 1.49 27.06 -6.11
C ILE A 187 0.37 28.08 -5.93
N THR A 188 -0.50 27.87 -4.95
CA THR A 188 -1.45 28.90 -4.51
C THR A 188 -0.78 29.85 -3.50
N PRO A 189 -1.26 31.09 -3.35
CA PRO A 189 -0.72 32.02 -2.34
C PRO A 189 -0.70 31.43 -0.91
N GLN A 190 -1.69 30.59 -0.57
CA GLN A 190 -1.77 29.89 0.72
C GLN A 190 -0.67 28.84 0.88
N MET A 191 -0.36 28.09 -0.19
CA MET A 191 0.74 27.13 -0.22
C MET A 191 2.10 27.82 -0.05
N LYS A 192 2.31 28.99 -0.68
CA LYS A 192 3.55 29.78 -0.56
C LYS A 192 3.83 30.19 0.88
N ASN A 193 2.80 30.68 1.59
CA ASN A 193 2.92 31.14 2.98
C ASN A 193 3.29 30.01 3.96
N LYS A 194 2.95 28.75 3.64
CA LYS A 194 3.31 27.57 4.46
C LYS A 194 4.62 26.91 4.03
N ALA A 195 4.91 26.88 2.73
CA ALA A 195 6.19 26.39 2.20
C ALA A 195 7.38 27.23 2.69
N MET A 196 7.18 28.54 2.89
CA MET A 196 8.17 29.44 3.52
C MET A 196 8.51 29.09 4.97
N ASN A 197 7.72 28.25 5.65
CA ASN A 197 8.05 27.73 6.98
C ASN A 197 8.75 26.35 6.93
N MET A 198 8.98 25.79 5.74
CA MET A 198 9.61 24.48 5.51
C MET A 198 10.98 24.59 4.81
N SER A 199 11.44 25.81 4.53
CA SER A 199 12.71 26.08 3.88
C SER A 199 13.87 26.25 4.88
N ASP A 200 14.32 25.15 5.45
CA ASP A 200 15.73 24.98 5.87
C ASP A 200 16.57 24.29 4.77
N VAL A 201 16.04 24.22 3.54
CA VAL A 201 16.76 23.72 2.36
C VAL A 201 17.26 24.91 1.56
N SER A 202 18.41 25.43 1.97
CA SER A 202 19.02 26.67 1.50
C SER A 202 19.60 26.64 0.08
N ASN A 203 19.10 25.82 -0.85
CA ASN A 203 19.67 25.69 -2.20
C ASN A 203 18.63 25.38 -3.31
N VAL A 204 17.39 25.87 -3.19
CA VAL A 204 16.50 25.93 -4.36
C VAL A 204 16.60 27.34 -4.92
N GLU A 205 17.52 27.54 -5.86
CA GLU A 205 17.47 28.70 -6.76
C GLU A 205 16.05 28.78 -7.34
N ASP A 206 15.49 29.99 -7.39
CA ASP A 206 14.13 30.33 -7.82
C ASP A 206 13.75 29.66 -9.15
N TYR A 207 13.21 28.44 -9.10
CA TYR A 207 12.24 28.03 -10.10
C TYR A 207 10.98 28.84 -9.79
N GLU A 208 10.70 29.86 -10.60
CA GLU A 208 9.42 30.56 -10.58
C GLU A 208 8.31 29.53 -10.88
N LEU A 209 7.78 28.92 -9.82
CA LEU A 209 6.61 28.07 -9.94
C LEU A 209 5.42 28.95 -10.28
N ASP A 210 4.72 28.57 -11.34
CA ASP A 210 3.53 29.27 -11.79
C ASP A 210 2.49 29.32 -10.66
N THR A 211 1.79 30.45 -10.58
CA THR A 211 0.64 30.59 -9.68
C THR A 211 -0.54 29.83 -10.26
N CYS A 212 -1.21 29.01 -9.46
CA CYS A 212 -2.42 28.31 -9.91
C CYS A 212 -3.49 29.31 -10.37
N LEU A 213 -4.15 29.03 -11.49
CA LEU A 213 -5.15 29.90 -12.12
C LEU A 213 -6.50 29.85 -11.39
N GLY A 214 -6.74 28.82 -10.59
CA GLY A 214 -7.96 28.60 -9.83
C GLY A 214 -9.07 27.88 -10.60
N ASN A 215 -8.81 27.46 -11.84
CA ASN A 215 -9.71 26.66 -12.65
C ASN A 215 -9.35 25.15 -12.63
N GLU A 216 -8.25 24.79 -11.97
CA GLU A 216 -7.80 23.43 -11.83
C GLU A 216 -8.77 22.63 -10.95
N THR A 217 -8.93 21.36 -11.27
CA THR A 217 -9.83 20.46 -10.54
C THR A 217 -9.32 19.04 -10.63
N LEU A 218 -9.36 18.32 -9.51
CA LEU A 218 -8.98 16.90 -9.50
C LEU A 218 -9.89 16.06 -10.41
N ALA A 219 -11.09 16.53 -10.75
CA ALA A 219 -11.97 15.86 -11.71
C ALA A 219 -11.41 15.83 -13.14
N SER A 220 -10.51 16.75 -13.52
CA SER A 220 -9.87 16.72 -14.84
C SER A 220 -8.82 15.60 -14.94
N VAL A 221 -8.28 15.16 -13.80
CA VAL A 221 -7.24 14.14 -13.73
C VAL A 221 -7.89 12.74 -13.81
N PRO A 222 -7.54 11.92 -14.83
CA PRO A 222 -8.12 10.58 -15.01
C PRO A 222 -8.01 9.67 -13.78
N ASP A 223 -6.89 9.75 -13.06
CA ASP A 223 -6.61 8.87 -11.92
C ASP A 223 -7.54 9.12 -10.73
N PHE A 224 -8.06 10.35 -10.56
CA PHE A 224 -9.06 10.66 -9.54
C PHE A 224 -10.50 10.36 -9.99
N ARG A 225 -10.74 10.21 -11.31
CA ARG A 225 -12.05 9.75 -11.81
C ARG A 225 -12.24 8.25 -11.61
N GLN A 226 -11.17 7.46 -11.75
CA GLN A 226 -11.19 6.00 -11.59
C GLN A 226 -10.31 5.54 -10.41
N LEU A 227 -10.71 5.94 -9.20
CA LEU A 227 -9.98 5.61 -7.98
C LEU A 227 -9.96 4.11 -7.71
N ASP A 228 -8.77 3.56 -7.48
CA ASP A 228 -8.60 2.24 -6.86
C ASP A 228 -8.89 2.34 -5.36
N LEU A 229 -10.05 1.85 -4.93
CA LEU A 229 -10.45 1.95 -3.52
C LEU A 229 -9.96 0.78 -2.66
N ARG A 230 -9.16 -0.17 -3.15
CA ARG A 230 -8.79 -1.36 -2.36
C ARG A 230 -7.94 -1.02 -1.14
N VAL A 231 -6.95 -0.14 -1.32
CA VAL A 231 -6.11 0.36 -0.22
C VAL A 231 -6.89 1.36 0.62
N PRO A 232 -7.52 2.41 0.05
CA PRO A 232 -8.36 3.34 0.82
C PRO A 232 -9.46 2.65 1.65
N TYR A 233 -10.13 1.63 1.11
CA TYR A 233 -11.15 0.89 1.82
C TYR A 233 -10.58 0.08 2.99
N SER A 234 -9.36 -0.44 2.83
CA SER A 234 -8.64 -1.08 3.92
C SER A 234 -8.29 -0.09 5.03
N VAL A 235 -8.02 1.18 4.73
CA VAL A 235 -7.84 2.24 5.73
C VAL A 235 -9.18 2.63 6.37
N TYR A 236 -10.23 2.82 5.55
CA TYR A 236 -11.58 3.18 5.99
C TYR A 236 -12.14 2.19 7.01
N LYS A 237 -12.18 0.89 6.66
CA LYS A 237 -12.66 -0.17 7.55
C LYS A 237 -11.98 -0.12 8.91
N ALA A 238 -10.74 0.28 8.88
CA ALA A 238 -9.86 0.18 10.00
C ALA A 238 -10.12 1.36 10.94
N VAL A 239 -10.16 2.59 10.43
CA VAL A 239 -10.60 3.76 11.20
C VAL A 239 -11.97 3.50 11.82
N TYR A 240 -12.87 2.89 11.04
CA TYR A 240 -14.20 2.51 11.50
C TYR A 240 -14.15 1.47 12.63
N LEU A 241 -13.30 0.46 12.52
CA LEU A 241 -13.07 -0.54 13.56
C LEU A 241 -12.59 0.10 14.87
N LEU A 242 -11.62 1.02 14.78
CA LEU A 242 -11.11 1.74 15.95
C LEU A 242 -12.23 2.59 16.59
N ALA A 243 -13.00 3.31 15.77
CA ALA A 243 -14.14 4.09 16.24
C ALA A 243 -15.19 3.21 16.93
N GLN A 244 -15.48 2.02 16.40
CA GLN A 244 -16.38 1.05 17.02
C GLN A 244 -15.85 0.54 18.37
N ALA A 245 -14.57 0.18 18.46
CA ALA A 245 -13.97 -0.25 19.73
C ALA A 245 -14.04 0.85 20.79
N LEU A 246 -13.76 2.10 20.40
CA LEU A 246 -13.92 3.26 21.27
C LEU A 246 -15.38 3.47 21.68
N HIS A 247 -16.32 3.33 20.74
CA HIS A 247 -17.74 3.45 21.03
C HIS A 247 -18.21 2.42 22.06
N VAL A 248 -17.79 1.16 21.93
CA VAL A 248 -18.09 0.09 22.92
C VAL A 248 -17.52 0.45 24.29
N LEU A 249 -16.23 0.81 24.36
CA LEU A 249 -15.57 1.18 25.61
C LEU A 249 -16.23 2.36 26.32
N LEU A 250 -16.73 3.33 25.54
CA LEU A 250 -17.39 4.53 26.07
C LEU A 250 -18.88 4.30 26.39
N SER A 251 -19.53 3.29 25.79
CA SER A 251 -20.95 3.00 25.98
C SER A 251 -21.24 1.97 27.09
N GLU A 252 -20.39 0.95 27.29
CA GLU A 252 -20.58 -0.13 28.26
C GLU A 252 -20.74 0.35 29.73
N LYS A 253 -20.35 1.58 30.07
CA LYS A 253 -20.43 2.11 31.45
C LYS A 253 -21.50 3.18 31.68
N THR A 254 -22.34 3.46 30.69
CA THR A 254 -23.46 4.41 30.86
C THR A 254 -24.67 3.86 31.60
N SER A 255 -24.66 2.57 31.97
CA SER A 255 -25.77 1.92 32.71
C SER A 255 -25.97 2.45 34.15
N HIS A 256 -25.04 3.27 34.68
CA HIS A 256 -25.14 3.88 36.02
C HIS A 256 -25.14 5.42 36.03
N GLY A 257 -25.29 6.08 34.88
CA GLY A 257 -25.85 7.44 34.78
C GLY A 257 -25.09 8.62 35.42
N ALA A 258 -23.79 8.54 35.71
CA ALA A 258 -23.03 9.69 36.24
C ALA A 258 -22.27 10.45 35.12
N PRO A 259 -22.54 11.75 34.88
CA PRO A 259 -21.81 12.59 33.92
C PRO A 259 -20.29 12.65 34.16
N THR A 260 -19.87 12.44 35.41
CA THR A 260 -18.49 12.43 35.88
C THR A 260 -17.68 11.24 35.37
N GLU A 261 -18.31 10.14 34.95
CA GLU A 261 -17.61 8.91 34.56
C GLU A 261 -17.16 8.93 33.09
N LYS A 262 -17.95 9.56 32.19
CA LYS A 262 -17.55 9.80 30.79
C LYS A 262 -16.33 10.72 30.69
N ALA A 263 -16.33 11.83 31.42
CA ALA A 263 -15.21 12.77 31.47
C ALA A 263 -13.94 12.15 32.10
N ARG A 264 -14.09 11.17 33.00
CA ARG A 264 -12.98 10.39 33.56
C ARG A 264 -12.44 9.35 32.57
N LEU A 265 -13.32 8.68 31.83
CA LEU A 265 -12.96 7.71 30.78
C LEU A 265 -12.26 8.35 29.58
N GLU A 266 -12.66 9.56 29.19
CA GLU A 266 -11.95 10.37 28.18
C GLU A 266 -10.53 10.73 28.65
N ARG A 267 -10.32 10.97 29.96
CA ARG A 267 -8.99 11.21 30.55
C ARG A 267 -8.17 9.93 30.77
N GLU A 268 -8.82 8.77 30.93
CA GLU A 268 -8.20 7.48 31.24
C GLU A 268 -8.19 6.49 30.06
N LEU A 269 -8.41 6.98 28.83
CA LEU A 269 -8.40 6.16 27.64
C LEU A 269 -6.98 5.62 27.41
N ASN A 270 -6.78 4.38 27.85
CA ASN A 270 -5.49 3.72 27.75
C ASN A 270 -5.42 2.89 26.46
N PRO A 271 -4.39 3.06 25.60
CA PRO A 271 -4.27 2.33 24.34
C PRO A 271 -4.39 0.79 24.47
N TRP A 272 -3.92 0.22 25.59
CA TRP A 272 -4.00 -1.21 25.84
C TRP A 272 -5.44 -1.72 26.05
N LYS A 273 -6.35 -0.89 26.59
CA LYS A 273 -7.78 -1.26 26.77
C LYS A 273 -8.46 -1.41 25.41
N VAL A 274 -8.12 -0.56 24.45
CA VAL A 274 -8.59 -0.66 23.06
C VAL A 274 -8.09 -1.96 22.42
N SER A 275 -6.84 -2.34 22.67
CA SER A 275 -6.31 -3.62 22.20
C SER A 275 -7.04 -4.83 22.78
N TYR A 276 -7.54 -4.76 24.01
CA TYR A 276 -8.27 -5.86 24.63
C TYR A 276 -9.59 -6.16 23.91
N CYS A 277 -10.30 -5.13 23.42
CA CYS A 277 -11.49 -5.29 22.59
C CYS A 277 -11.22 -6.12 21.31
N PHE A 278 -9.98 -6.10 20.83
CA PHE A 278 -9.56 -6.85 19.65
C PHE A 278 -9.07 -8.28 19.95
N GLN A 279 -8.99 -8.69 21.23
CA GLN A 279 -8.39 -9.95 21.67
C GLN A 279 -9.37 -10.98 22.27
N LEU A 280 -10.62 -10.60 22.55
CA LEU A 280 -11.59 -11.48 23.23
C LEU A 280 -11.93 -12.74 22.40
N PRO A 281 -11.59 -13.95 22.87
CA PRO A 281 -12.03 -15.19 22.25
C PRO A 281 -13.38 -15.61 22.84
N GLY A 282 -14.46 -15.56 22.05
CA GLY A 282 -15.63 -16.40 22.30
C GLY A 282 -17.01 -15.75 22.54
N SER A 283 -17.21 -14.44 22.38
CA SER A 283 -18.58 -13.90 22.37
C SER A 283 -19.14 -13.84 20.94
N ARG A 284 -20.43 -14.15 20.79
CA ARG A 284 -21.15 -14.54 19.55
C ARG A 284 -21.23 -13.50 18.42
N SER A 285 -20.45 -12.43 18.41
CA SER A 285 -20.41 -11.47 17.30
C SER A 285 -19.15 -11.67 16.48
N ARG A 286 -19.19 -12.66 15.58
CA ARG A 286 -18.24 -12.77 14.47
C ARG A 286 -18.45 -11.57 13.56
N ALA A 287 -17.60 -10.56 13.66
CA ALA A 287 -16.95 -9.94 12.51
C ALA A 287 -16.07 -8.78 12.97
N PHE A 288 -15.04 -8.53 12.17
CA PHE A 288 -14.20 -7.35 12.21
C PHE A 288 -13.26 -7.28 13.39
N CYS A 289 -12.03 -7.67 13.14
CA CYS A 289 -10.83 -6.99 13.60
C CYS A 289 -9.80 -7.26 12.50
N VAL A 290 -8.96 -6.30 12.12
CA VAL A 290 -7.50 -6.26 12.33
C VAL A 290 -6.98 -5.05 11.47
N PHE A 291 -6.05 -4.18 11.90
CA PHE A 291 -5.61 -2.89 11.30
C PHE A 291 -4.09 -2.59 11.31
N LEU A 292 -3.44 -2.30 10.14
CA LEU A 292 -2.49 -1.19 9.84
C LEU A 292 -2.02 -1.21 8.36
N LEU A 293 -1.99 -0.03 7.71
CA LEU A 293 -1.06 0.39 6.64
C LEU A 293 -1.24 1.90 6.39
N CYS A 294 -0.29 2.71 6.83
CA CYS A 294 0.04 4.04 6.31
C CYS A 294 1.41 4.38 6.92
N LEU A 295 2.50 3.89 6.32
CA LEU A 295 3.89 4.36 6.51
C LEU A 295 4.91 3.55 5.68
N HIS A 296 4.54 3.09 4.47
CA HIS A 296 5.53 2.46 3.58
C HIS A 296 5.51 2.98 2.15
N TYR A 297 4.84 4.12 1.92
CA TYR A 297 4.82 4.77 0.60
C TYR A 297 5.56 6.11 0.57
N MET A 298 6.12 6.54 1.71
CA MET A 298 6.89 7.78 1.81
C MET A 298 8.22 7.38 2.45
N GLY A 299 9.30 7.49 1.69
CA GLY A 299 10.65 7.14 2.11
C GLY A 299 11.18 8.07 3.20
N GLU A 300 10.70 7.92 4.42
CA GLU A 300 11.31 8.53 5.60
C GLU A 300 12.04 7.45 6.42
N GLN A 301 13.36 7.60 6.53
CA GLN A 301 14.15 6.89 7.52
C GLN A 301 13.79 7.43 8.92
N ILE A 302 13.04 6.64 9.69
CA ILE A 302 12.89 6.90 11.12
C ILE A 302 14.17 6.41 11.81
N TYR A 303 15.07 7.34 12.12
CA TYR A 303 16.17 7.09 13.05
C TYR A 303 15.60 6.96 14.47
N CYS A 304 15.49 5.73 14.97
CA CYS A 304 15.33 5.49 16.40
C CYS A 304 16.67 5.73 17.09
N ASN A 305 16.82 6.90 17.73
CA ASN A 305 17.95 7.17 18.62
C ASN A 305 17.68 6.52 19.99
N PRO A 306 18.44 5.50 20.43
CA PRO A 306 18.27 4.94 21.76
C PRO A 306 18.89 5.90 22.77
N GLY A 307 18.05 6.60 23.53
CA GLY A 307 18.49 7.40 24.67
C GLY A 307 19.27 6.54 25.66
N SER A 308 20.56 6.80 25.79
CA SER A 308 21.39 6.30 26.88
C SER A 308 21.06 7.08 28.15
N GLY A 309 20.08 6.57 28.91
CA GLY A 309 20.02 6.83 30.34
C GLY A 309 21.03 5.90 31.04
N GLN A 310 22.09 6.48 31.59
CA GLN A 310 22.82 5.85 32.69
C GLN A 310 22.88 6.82 33.87
N ARG A 311 22.85 6.18 35.05
CA ARG A 311 22.73 6.72 36.40
C ARG A 311 23.83 7.70 36.77
#